data_AF-A0A7Y9X726-F1
#
_entry.id   AF-A0A7Y9X726-F1
#
_cell.length_a   1.000
_cell.length_b   1.000
_cell.length_c   1.000
_cell.angle_alpha   90.00
_cell.angle_beta   90.00
_cell.angle_gamma   90.00
#
_symmetry.space_group_name_H-M   'P 1'
#
loop_
_entity.id
_entity.type
_entity.pdbx_description
1 polymer ?
#
loop_
_entity_poly.entity_id
_entity_poly.type
_entity_poly.pdbx_seq_one_letter_code
_entity_poly.pdbx_strand_id
1 'polypeptide(L)'
;MDDAARNRLTQVATAGEYVALLREVRRRSGLTYREITRLASAAGHWLPPSTLATMLGRTTLPRERTVVALLVACGTTPADVRRWVETRRNIEARLGERDRWENQAAPTTSSPPAAPQQAANSEPVVDGGPAATGGPSADGGPPGTVVGPVRPAPPRVTAPWPTRRWLRLAVLAVLGVLTVGASGVLLPGAAATVDSSPSDGCPLILRQGMYGPCVLDLQERLVAGGLDVPVDGWFGPETTSRLIVFQAFGGLPVSGTADGRVLDELSGAAKVPPTWTEDRIGKEVRRVFPEDPGGAVQLARCLSGLDPYRVEIAGDGSRRWGLFQFSDMELSRLGVDRRTALDPGWSIGAARHVWSRTGDFGHWHCTASR
;
A
#
# COMPACT_ATOMS: atom_id res chain seq x y z
N MET A 1 -28.96 -21.43 5.77
CA MET A 1 -29.39 -20.38 4.81
C MET A 1 -30.69 -20.84 4.14
N ASP A 2 -31.65 -19.94 3.93
CA ASP A 2 -32.89 -20.25 3.19
C ASP A 2 -32.64 -20.58 1.70
N ASP A 3 -33.58 -21.28 1.07
CA ASP A 3 -33.48 -21.71 -0.33
C ASP A 3 -33.45 -20.52 -1.31
N ALA A 4 -34.14 -19.42 -0.98
CA ALA A 4 -34.17 -18.21 -1.81
C ALA A 4 -32.82 -17.48 -1.85
N ALA A 5 -32.05 -17.49 -0.77
CA ALA A 5 -30.67 -17.00 -0.75
C ALA A 5 -29.70 -17.93 -1.50
N ARG A 6 -29.92 -19.26 -1.46
CA ARG A 6 -29.18 -20.22 -2.30
C ARG A 6 -29.45 -19.99 -3.80
N ASN A 7 -30.71 -19.77 -4.20
CA ASN A 7 -31.07 -19.47 -5.59
C ASN A 7 -30.50 -18.13 -6.08
N ARG A 8 -30.52 -17.09 -5.24
CA ARG A 8 -29.87 -15.80 -5.56
C ARG A 8 -28.36 -15.94 -5.75
N LEU A 9 -27.69 -16.76 -4.93
CA LEU A 9 -26.25 -17.02 -5.05
C LEU A 9 -25.86 -17.70 -6.38
N THR A 10 -26.73 -18.57 -6.92
CA THR A 10 -26.50 -19.20 -8.24
C THR A 10 -26.73 -18.26 -9.43
N GLN A 11 -27.40 -17.12 -9.24
CA GLN A 11 -27.66 -16.13 -10.29
C GLN A 11 -26.62 -15.00 -10.35
N VAL A 12 -25.62 -14.98 -9.47
CA VAL A 12 -24.64 -13.89 -9.39
C VAL A 12 -23.71 -13.87 -10.60
N ALA A 13 -23.83 -12.82 -11.40
CA ALA A 13 -23.01 -12.59 -12.58
C ALA A 13 -21.76 -11.75 -12.26
N THR A 14 -21.82 -10.81 -11.30
CA THR A 14 -20.74 -9.82 -11.09
C THR A 14 -20.16 -9.78 -9.67
N ALA A 15 -18.97 -9.21 -9.54
CA ALA A 15 -18.33 -8.98 -8.24
C ALA A 15 -19.13 -8.02 -7.33
N GLY A 16 -19.81 -7.02 -7.92
CA GLY A 16 -20.65 -6.07 -7.17
C GLY A 16 -21.88 -6.74 -6.54
N GLU A 17 -22.58 -7.57 -7.30
CA GLU A 17 -23.68 -8.41 -6.81
C GLU A 17 -23.22 -9.37 -5.70
N TYR A 18 -22.05 -10.00 -5.88
CA TYR A 18 -21.47 -10.90 -4.90
C TYR A 18 -21.23 -10.20 -3.55
N VAL A 19 -20.63 -9.00 -3.57
CA VAL A 19 -20.45 -8.20 -2.34
C VAL A 19 -21.81 -7.75 -1.76
N ALA A 20 -22.79 -7.42 -2.60
CA ALA A 20 -24.14 -7.07 -2.13
C ALA A 20 -24.79 -8.22 -1.36
N LEU A 21 -24.66 -9.48 -1.82
CA LEU A 21 -25.13 -10.63 -1.06
C LEU A 21 -24.32 -10.85 0.23
N LEU A 22 -23.01 -10.60 0.26
CA LEU A 22 -22.21 -10.68 1.51
C LEU A 22 -22.65 -9.63 2.55
N ARG A 23 -22.98 -8.40 2.10
CA ARG A 23 -23.60 -7.37 2.97
C ARG A 23 -24.91 -7.90 3.56
N GLU A 24 -25.72 -8.61 2.77
CA GLU A 24 -27.00 -9.17 3.20
C GLU A 24 -26.86 -10.36 4.16
N VAL A 25 -25.85 -11.23 4.00
CA VAL A 25 -25.51 -12.25 5.03
C VAL A 25 -25.13 -11.56 6.33
N ARG A 26 -24.22 -10.59 6.26
CA ARG A 26 -23.77 -9.82 7.41
C ARG A 26 -24.93 -9.10 8.11
N ARG A 27 -25.83 -8.45 7.35
CA ARG A 27 -27.00 -7.72 7.88
C ARG A 27 -27.95 -8.66 8.62
N ARG A 28 -28.26 -9.82 8.05
CA ARG A 28 -29.15 -10.82 8.68
C ARG A 28 -28.55 -11.51 9.90
N SER A 29 -27.23 -11.58 10.01
CA SER A 29 -26.57 -12.14 11.20
C SER A 29 -26.77 -11.29 12.46
N GLY A 30 -27.13 -10.01 12.32
CA GLY A 30 -27.25 -9.06 13.44
C GLY A 30 -25.92 -8.61 14.06
N LEU A 31 -24.80 -9.24 13.70
CA LEU A 31 -23.50 -9.03 14.32
C LEU A 31 -22.83 -7.71 13.90
N THR A 32 -22.17 -7.06 14.85
CA THR A 32 -21.29 -5.91 14.59
C THR A 32 -19.98 -6.34 13.91
N TYR A 33 -19.26 -5.38 13.32
CA TYR A 33 -17.94 -5.61 12.72
C TYR A 33 -16.95 -6.28 13.71
N ARG A 34 -17.00 -5.88 14.99
CA ARG A 34 -16.12 -6.42 16.04
C ARG A 34 -16.50 -7.83 16.46
N GLU A 35 -17.79 -8.16 16.51
CA GLU A 35 -18.24 -9.52 16.84
C GLU A 35 -17.94 -10.50 15.72
N ILE A 36 -18.14 -10.11 14.45
CA ILE A 36 -17.75 -10.93 13.30
C ILE A 36 -16.24 -11.19 13.32
N THR A 37 -15.43 -10.17 13.60
CA THR A 37 -13.97 -10.32 13.78
C THR A 37 -13.65 -11.34 14.88
N ARG A 38 -14.25 -11.18 16.06
CA ARG A 38 -14.02 -12.06 17.23
C ARG A 38 -14.44 -13.50 16.95
N LEU A 39 -15.59 -13.70 16.29
CA LEU A 39 -16.12 -15.02 15.96
C LEU A 39 -15.31 -15.70 14.84
N ALA A 40 -14.83 -14.93 13.86
CA ALA A 40 -13.88 -15.43 12.85
C ALA A 40 -12.60 -15.93 13.54
N SER A 41 -11.98 -15.10 14.39
CA SER A 41 -10.76 -15.49 15.11
C SER A 41 -10.97 -16.71 16.02
N ALA A 42 -12.11 -16.79 16.72
CA ALA A 42 -12.47 -17.96 17.53
C ALA A 42 -12.67 -19.25 16.70
N ALA A 43 -13.04 -19.12 15.42
CA ALA A 43 -13.11 -20.22 14.45
C ALA A 43 -11.79 -20.47 13.69
N GLY A 44 -10.67 -19.86 14.12
CA GLY A 44 -9.37 -20.02 13.46
C GLY A 44 -9.20 -19.22 12.16
N HIS A 45 -10.06 -18.22 11.91
CA HIS A 45 -10.04 -17.41 10.70
C HIS A 45 -9.67 -15.95 10.97
N TRP A 46 -8.66 -15.44 10.28
CA TRP A 46 -8.24 -14.04 10.42
C TRP A 46 -9.11 -13.07 9.58
N LEU A 47 -9.81 -12.16 10.26
CA LEU A 47 -10.67 -11.16 9.64
C LEU A 47 -10.72 -9.86 10.47
N PRO A 48 -9.75 -8.94 10.34
CA PRO A 48 -9.75 -7.67 11.08
C PRO A 48 -10.97 -6.78 10.78
N PRO A 49 -11.38 -5.88 11.70
CA PRO A 49 -12.58 -5.07 11.52
C PRO A 49 -12.46 -4.10 10.34
N SER A 50 -11.27 -3.55 10.11
CA SER A 50 -10.91 -2.71 8.97
C SER A 50 -10.97 -3.49 7.66
N THR A 51 -10.38 -4.69 7.62
CA THR A 51 -10.45 -5.59 6.45
C THR A 51 -11.89 -5.95 6.09
N LEU A 52 -12.73 -6.25 7.09
CA LEU A 52 -14.15 -6.53 6.90
C LEU A 52 -14.93 -5.30 6.39
N ALA A 53 -14.66 -4.11 6.93
CA ALA A 53 -15.25 -2.85 6.46
C ALA A 53 -14.85 -2.53 5.01
N THR A 54 -13.56 -2.62 4.68
CA THR A 54 -13.05 -2.39 3.32
C THR A 54 -13.59 -3.43 2.33
N MET A 55 -13.64 -4.71 2.73
CA MET A 55 -14.22 -5.79 1.91
C MET A 55 -15.69 -5.48 1.57
N LEU A 56 -16.50 -5.17 2.57
CA LEU A 56 -17.93 -4.90 2.37
C LEU A 56 -18.19 -3.51 1.77
N GLY A 57 -17.25 -2.57 1.81
CA GLY A 57 -17.37 -1.25 1.21
C GLY A 57 -17.14 -1.21 -0.31
N ARG A 58 -16.34 -2.13 -0.86
CA ARG A 58 -15.96 -2.16 -2.28
C ARG A 58 -16.96 -2.91 -3.16
N THR A 59 -16.74 -2.89 -4.47
CA THR A 59 -17.46 -3.69 -5.49
C THR A 59 -16.57 -4.72 -6.19
N THR A 60 -15.29 -4.79 -5.80
CA THR A 60 -14.29 -5.76 -6.28
C THR A 60 -14.46 -7.12 -5.59
N LEU A 61 -14.10 -8.21 -6.27
CA LEU A 61 -14.34 -9.58 -5.80
C LEU A 61 -13.51 -9.92 -4.53
N PRO A 62 -14.13 -10.13 -3.36
CA PRO A 62 -13.39 -10.35 -2.12
C PRO A 62 -12.60 -11.65 -2.09
N ARG A 63 -11.40 -11.64 -1.51
CA ARG A 63 -10.53 -12.84 -1.40
C ARG A 63 -11.25 -13.99 -0.68
N GLU A 64 -11.05 -15.21 -1.19
CA GLU A 64 -11.73 -16.42 -0.71
C GLU A 64 -11.65 -16.62 0.81
N ARG A 65 -10.45 -16.49 1.41
CA ARG A 65 -10.24 -16.59 2.86
C ARG A 65 -11.11 -15.62 3.68
N THR A 66 -11.34 -14.41 3.15
CA THR A 66 -12.07 -13.32 3.82
C THR A 66 -13.58 -13.52 3.70
N VAL A 67 -14.03 -14.12 2.59
CA VAL A 67 -15.39 -14.64 2.43
C VAL A 67 -15.64 -15.77 3.44
N VAL A 68 -14.79 -16.79 3.48
CA VAL A 68 -14.93 -17.94 4.39
C VAL A 68 -15.00 -17.46 5.85
N ALA A 69 -14.07 -16.60 6.26
CA ALA A 69 -14.04 -16.03 7.60
C ALA A 69 -15.35 -15.31 7.98
N LEU A 70 -15.91 -14.49 7.08
CA LEU A 70 -17.18 -13.80 7.30
C LEU A 70 -18.34 -14.80 7.40
N LEU A 71 -18.43 -15.75 6.45
CA LEU A 71 -19.55 -16.69 6.40
C LEU A 71 -19.57 -17.62 7.62
N VAL A 72 -18.40 -18.12 8.05
CA VAL A 72 -18.26 -18.95 9.25
C VAL A 72 -18.60 -18.16 10.52
N ALA A 73 -18.10 -16.93 10.64
CA ALA A 73 -18.45 -16.05 11.76
C ALA A 73 -19.94 -15.70 11.84
N CYS A 74 -20.63 -15.63 10.69
CA CYS A 74 -22.08 -15.46 10.60
C CYS A 74 -22.88 -16.78 10.72
N GLY A 75 -22.26 -17.91 11.09
CA GLY A 75 -22.96 -19.19 11.29
C GLY A 75 -23.44 -19.88 10.01
N THR A 76 -22.80 -19.61 8.86
CA THR A 76 -23.15 -20.24 7.58
C THR A 76 -22.71 -21.70 7.56
N THR A 77 -23.55 -22.61 7.07
CA THR A 77 -23.23 -24.05 7.07
C THR A 77 -22.02 -24.35 6.18
N PRO A 78 -21.18 -25.38 6.47
CA PRO A 78 -20.03 -25.71 5.63
C PRO A 78 -20.40 -26.05 4.17
N ALA A 79 -21.58 -26.61 3.94
CA ALA A 79 -22.10 -26.87 2.60
C ALA A 79 -22.46 -25.58 1.85
N ASP A 80 -23.05 -24.60 2.54
CA ASP A 80 -23.32 -23.28 2.00
C ASP A 80 -22.01 -22.50 1.73
N VAL A 81 -21.03 -22.54 2.65
CA VAL A 81 -19.71 -21.89 2.49
C VAL A 81 -19.03 -22.38 1.20
N ARG A 82 -19.05 -23.69 0.92
CA ARG A 82 -18.51 -24.24 -0.33
C ARG A 82 -19.20 -23.66 -1.57
N ARG A 83 -20.53 -23.49 -1.56
CA ARG A 83 -21.28 -22.86 -2.68
C ARG A 83 -20.84 -21.42 -2.90
N TRP A 84 -20.62 -20.65 -1.84
CA TRP A 84 -20.13 -19.26 -1.93
C TRP A 84 -18.74 -19.15 -2.53
N VAL A 85 -17.84 -20.05 -2.11
CA VAL A 85 -16.48 -20.16 -2.68
C VAL A 85 -16.53 -20.52 -4.16
N GLU A 86 -17.39 -21.48 -4.53
CA GLU A 86 -17.56 -21.89 -5.92
C GLU A 86 -18.12 -20.76 -6.80
N THR A 87 -19.16 -20.04 -6.36
CA THR A 87 -19.65 -18.84 -7.06
C THR A 87 -18.56 -17.79 -7.21
N ARG A 88 -17.70 -17.56 -6.20
CA ARG A 88 -16.57 -16.63 -6.30
C ARG A 88 -15.62 -17.05 -7.43
N ARG A 89 -15.19 -18.31 -7.44
CA ARG A 89 -14.27 -18.86 -8.45
C ARG A 89 -14.85 -18.77 -9.86
N ASN A 90 -16.15 -19.01 -10.01
CA ASN A 90 -16.86 -18.86 -11.28
C ASN A 90 -17.00 -17.40 -11.74
N ILE A 91 -17.02 -16.40 -10.84
CA ILE A 91 -16.91 -14.97 -11.22
C ILE A 91 -15.47 -14.65 -11.65
N GLU A 92 -14.48 -15.13 -10.88
CA GLU A 92 -13.05 -14.91 -11.14
C GLU A 92 -12.59 -15.49 -12.49
N ALA A 93 -13.01 -16.71 -12.81
CA ALA A 93 -12.74 -17.34 -14.10
C ALA A 93 -13.31 -16.53 -15.28
N ARG A 94 -14.56 -16.07 -15.18
CA ARG A 94 -15.22 -15.26 -16.22
C ARG A 94 -14.62 -13.86 -16.37
N LEU A 95 -14.06 -13.28 -15.30
CA LEU A 95 -13.28 -12.05 -15.39
C LEU A 95 -11.98 -12.30 -16.15
N GLY A 96 -11.22 -13.33 -15.77
CA GLY A 96 -9.98 -13.71 -16.49
C GLY A 96 -10.20 -14.15 -17.94
N GLU A 97 -11.36 -14.70 -18.29
CA GLU A 97 -11.75 -14.98 -19.68
C GLU A 97 -12.02 -13.71 -20.49
N ARG A 98 -12.72 -12.73 -19.89
CA ARG A 98 -12.94 -11.41 -20.52
C ARG A 98 -11.63 -10.67 -20.70
N ASP A 99 -10.80 -10.61 -19.66
CA ASP A 99 -9.48 -9.97 -19.71
C ASP A 99 -8.60 -10.65 -20.79
N ARG A 100 -8.64 -11.98 -20.92
CA ARG A 100 -7.93 -12.69 -22.00
C ARG A 100 -8.50 -12.36 -23.38
N TRP A 101 -9.81 -12.37 -23.55
CA TRP A 101 -10.45 -12.03 -24.83
C TRP A 101 -10.15 -10.58 -25.24
N GLU A 102 -10.24 -9.62 -24.32
CA GLU A 102 -10.00 -8.21 -24.59
C GLU A 102 -8.53 -7.92 -24.91
N ASN A 103 -7.59 -8.59 -24.23
CA ASN A 103 -6.16 -8.53 -24.56
C ASN A 103 -5.76 -9.31 -25.84
N GLN A 104 -6.59 -10.25 -26.32
CA GLN A 104 -6.36 -11.00 -27.58
C GLN A 104 -7.13 -10.40 -28.77
N ALA A 105 -8.21 -9.67 -28.53
CA ALA A 105 -9.04 -9.02 -29.54
C ALA A 105 -8.54 -7.60 -29.90
N ALA A 106 -7.54 -7.08 -29.20
CA ALA A 106 -6.79 -5.90 -29.63
C ALA A 106 -6.03 -6.25 -30.93
N PRO A 107 -6.44 -5.73 -32.10
CA PRO A 107 -5.74 -6.03 -33.34
C PRO A 107 -4.37 -5.37 -33.31
N THR A 108 -3.36 -6.06 -33.83
CA THR A 108 -2.09 -5.42 -34.16
C THR A 108 -2.33 -4.34 -35.21
N THR A 109 -2.46 -3.08 -34.77
CA THR A 109 -2.11 -1.92 -35.59
C THR A 109 -0.59 -1.89 -35.73
N SER A 110 -0.08 -2.81 -36.56
CA SER A 110 1.22 -2.67 -37.18
C SER A 110 1.22 -1.34 -37.94
N SER A 111 1.86 -0.33 -37.37
CA SER A 111 2.17 0.89 -38.11
C SER A 111 2.89 0.49 -39.40
N PRO A 112 2.44 0.96 -40.58
CA PRO A 112 3.19 0.76 -41.81
C PRO A 112 4.63 1.28 -41.65
N PRO A 113 5.63 0.62 -42.24
CA PRO A 113 7.01 1.09 -42.16
C PRO A 113 7.11 2.50 -42.75
N ALA A 114 7.74 3.41 -42.00
CA ALA A 114 7.89 4.80 -42.42
C ALA A 114 8.67 4.88 -43.73
N ALA A 115 8.09 5.55 -44.74
CA ALA A 115 8.81 5.90 -45.96
C ALA A 115 9.90 6.94 -45.65
N PRO A 116 11.03 6.97 -46.38
CA PRO A 116 12.17 7.80 -45.99
C PRO A 116 11.91 9.28 -46.26
N GLN A 117 11.91 10.11 -45.21
CA GLN A 117 11.97 11.56 -45.38
C GLN A 117 13.38 11.97 -45.81
N GLN A 118 13.50 12.40 -47.07
CA GLN A 118 14.73 12.96 -47.61
C GLN A 118 15.00 14.33 -46.98
N ALA A 119 16.26 14.57 -46.62
CA ALA A 119 16.72 15.86 -46.13
C ALA A 119 16.80 16.88 -47.28
N ALA A 120 16.31 18.10 -47.04
CA ALA A 120 16.50 19.24 -47.92
C ALA A 120 16.84 20.49 -47.08
N ASN A 121 18.12 20.61 -46.73
CA ASN A 121 18.69 21.88 -46.26
C ASN A 121 19.21 22.66 -47.48
N SER A 122 18.70 23.87 -47.73
CA SER A 122 19.41 24.97 -48.41
C SER A 122 18.62 26.29 -48.26
N GLU A 123 19.13 27.20 -47.43
CA GLU A 123 18.90 28.66 -47.56
C GLU A 123 19.96 29.25 -48.54
N PRO A 124 20.08 30.59 -48.79
CA PRO A 124 19.22 31.75 -48.46
C PRO A 124 18.93 32.68 -49.67
N VAL A 125 18.26 33.84 -49.47
CA VAL A 125 18.73 35.22 -49.87
C VAL A 125 17.63 36.32 -49.72
N VAL A 126 18.00 37.38 -48.99
CA VAL A 126 17.67 38.85 -48.99
C VAL A 126 16.79 39.37 -50.16
N ASP A 127 15.84 40.33 -50.05
CA ASP A 127 15.92 41.70 -49.47
C ASP A 127 14.56 42.45 -49.55
N GLY A 128 14.42 43.63 -48.90
CA GLY A 128 13.47 44.70 -49.30
C GLY A 128 12.37 45.14 -48.32
N GLY A 129 12.58 46.26 -47.62
CA GLY A 129 11.50 47.16 -47.16
C GLY A 129 11.06 48.17 -48.25
N PRO A 130 10.09 49.09 -48.04
CA PRO A 130 10.09 50.02 -46.90
C PRO A 130 8.69 50.37 -46.32
N ALA A 131 8.64 51.39 -45.45
CA ALA A 131 7.50 51.80 -44.60
C ALA A 131 6.53 52.85 -45.22
N ALA A 132 5.33 52.99 -44.64
CA ALA A 132 4.64 54.29 -44.46
C ALA A 132 3.44 54.27 -43.46
N THR A 133 3.55 55.10 -42.43
CA THR A 133 2.54 55.86 -41.63
C THR A 133 1.02 55.74 -41.87
N GLY A 134 0.23 55.75 -40.77
CA GLY A 134 -1.17 56.27 -40.77
C GLY A 134 -2.01 56.00 -39.51
N GLY A 135 -2.30 57.03 -38.71
CA GLY A 135 -3.49 57.13 -37.82
C GLY A 135 -4.28 58.42 -38.17
N PRO A 136 -5.29 58.90 -37.40
CA PRO A 136 -5.74 58.51 -36.04
C PRO A 136 -7.29 58.48 -35.81
N SER A 137 -7.72 58.43 -34.53
CA SER A 137 -9.02 58.91 -33.98
C SER A 137 -10.32 58.07 -34.23
N ALA A 138 -11.35 58.07 -33.36
CA ALA A 138 -11.51 58.44 -31.94
C ALA A 138 -12.89 57.95 -31.38
N ASP A 139 -13.13 58.18 -30.08
CA ASP A 139 -14.40 58.28 -29.34
C ASP A 139 -15.28 57.04 -29.03
N GLY A 140 -15.80 56.98 -27.78
CA GLY A 140 -16.94 56.10 -27.43
C GLY A 140 -17.00 55.43 -26.04
N GLY A 141 -16.80 56.16 -24.94
CA GLY A 141 -17.35 55.77 -23.61
C GLY A 141 -18.30 56.87 -23.10
N PRO A 142 -18.90 56.79 -21.88
CA PRO A 142 -18.88 55.75 -20.83
C PRO A 142 -20.36 55.43 -20.39
N PRO A 143 -20.76 55.13 -19.11
CA PRO A 143 -20.00 54.76 -17.89
C PRO A 143 -20.54 53.58 -17.05
N GLY A 144 -19.65 53.07 -16.19
CA GLY A 144 -19.95 53.01 -14.75
C GLY A 144 -20.46 51.70 -14.17
N THR A 145 -19.56 50.87 -13.63
CA THR A 145 -19.83 50.13 -12.37
C THR A 145 -18.54 50.03 -11.56
N VAL A 146 -18.54 50.63 -10.37
CA VAL A 146 -17.44 50.54 -9.40
C VAL A 146 -17.58 49.22 -8.65
N VAL A 147 -16.58 48.33 -8.76
CA VAL A 147 -16.44 47.17 -7.87
C VAL A 147 -15.26 47.44 -6.94
N GLY A 148 -15.57 47.69 -5.66
CA GLY A 148 -14.57 47.97 -4.63
C GLY A 148 -13.74 46.74 -4.23
N PRO A 149 -12.65 46.94 -3.45
CA PRO A 149 -11.75 45.87 -3.06
C PRO A 149 -12.44 44.84 -2.15
N VAL A 150 -12.35 43.56 -2.54
CA VAL A 150 -12.85 42.43 -1.75
C VAL A 150 -12.07 42.32 -0.45
N ARG A 151 -12.74 42.51 0.69
CA ARG A 151 -12.17 42.25 2.03
C ARG A 151 -11.91 40.75 2.22
N PRO A 152 -10.79 40.35 2.85
CA PRO A 152 -10.53 38.95 3.18
C PRO A 152 -11.53 38.45 4.25
N ALA A 153 -11.95 37.19 4.11
CA ALA A 153 -12.80 36.53 5.09
C ALA A 153 -12.05 36.24 6.41
N PRO A 154 -12.72 36.30 7.58
CA PRO A 154 -12.08 36.01 8.85
C PRO A 154 -11.77 34.52 9.01
N PRO A 155 -10.69 34.15 9.74
CA PRO A 155 -10.33 32.76 9.98
C PRO A 155 -11.38 32.06 10.86
N ARG A 156 -11.73 30.83 10.49
CA ARG A 156 -12.56 29.96 11.35
C ARG A 156 -11.72 29.48 12.53
N VAL A 157 -12.01 29.98 13.72
CA VAL A 157 -11.35 29.57 14.96
C VAL A 157 -11.65 28.10 15.25
N THR A 158 -10.61 27.34 15.54
CA THR A 158 -10.65 25.93 15.93
C THR A 158 -11.37 25.74 17.27
N ALA A 159 -12.38 24.87 17.31
CA ALA A 159 -12.98 24.46 18.58
C ALA A 159 -11.98 23.59 19.39
N PRO A 160 -11.73 23.90 20.67
CA PRO A 160 -10.76 23.17 21.48
C PRO A 160 -11.29 21.78 21.89
N TRP A 161 -10.42 20.79 21.85
CA TRP A 161 -10.71 19.42 22.26
C TRP A 161 -10.87 19.36 23.80
N PRO A 162 -11.87 18.66 24.35
CA PRO A 162 -12.07 18.61 25.79
C PRO A 162 -10.94 17.80 26.46
N THR A 163 -10.08 18.52 27.18
CA THR A 163 -9.00 17.95 27.99
C THR A 163 -9.59 17.12 29.13
N ARG A 164 -9.70 15.81 28.91
CA ARG A 164 -10.21 14.88 29.93
C ARG A 164 -9.17 14.72 31.05
N ARG A 165 -9.32 15.54 32.09
CA ARG A 165 -8.53 15.51 33.33
C ARG A 165 -8.53 14.10 33.92
N TRP A 166 -7.38 13.44 33.91
CA TRP A 166 -7.16 12.24 34.73
C TRP A 166 -6.87 12.70 36.16
N LEU A 167 -7.90 12.71 37.02
CA LEU A 167 -7.66 12.78 38.47
C LEU A 167 -6.94 11.50 38.90
N ARG A 168 -5.69 11.65 39.33
CA ARG A 168 -4.96 10.60 40.05
C ARG A 168 -5.43 10.61 41.50
N LEU A 169 -6.29 9.67 41.89
CA LEU A 169 -6.51 9.39 43.30
C LEU A 169 -5.41 8.44 43.78
N ALA A 170 -4.59 8.92 44.71
CA ALA A 170 -3.61 8.10 45.42
C ALA A 170 -4.32 7.27 46.49
N VAL A 171 -3.94 5.99 46.63
CA VAL A 171 -4.44 5.10 47.70
C VAL A 171 -3.26 4.42 48.40
N LEU A 172 -2.94 4.94 49.58
CA LEU A 172 -2.21 4.37 50.72
C LEU A 172 -2.85 5.09 51.94
N ALA A 173 -3.10 4.56 53.15
CA ALA A 173 -2.68 3.35 53.86
C ALA A 173 -3.65 3.18 55.11
N VAL A 174 -3.69 2.16 55.99
CA VAL A 174 -3.08 0.81 56.10
C VAL A 174 -3.71 0.02 57.30
N LEU A 175 -3.52 -1.31 57.36
CA LEU A 175 -3.62 -2.22 58.53
C LEU A 175 -4.99 -2.66 59.13
N GLY A 176 -5.04 -3.91 59.63
CA GLY A 176 -6.17 -4.53 60.35
C GLY A 176 -6.33 -6.06 60.17
N VAL A 177 -5.27 -6.87 60.26
CA VAL A 177 -5.01 -7.85 61.36
C VAL A 177 -6.03 -9.00 61.53
N LEU A 178 -5.59 -10.20 61.10
CA LEU A 178 -5.82 -11.57 61.63
C LEU A 178 -7.22 -12.02 62.11
N THR A 179 -7.74 -13.10 61.50
CA THR A 179 -8.11 -14.32 62.24
C THR A 179 -7.86 -15.61 61.42
N VAL A 180 -7.49 -16.64 62.18
CA VAL A 180 -7.17 -18.04 61.81
C VAL A 180 -8.36 -18.79 61.17
N GLY A 181 -8.09 -19.69 60.22
CA GLY A 181 -9.06 -20.68 59.73
C GLY A 181 -8.46 -21.71 58.78
N ALA A 182 -8.26 -22.94 59.23
CA ALA A 182 -7.60 -24.01 58.47
C ALA A 182 -8.55 -24.74 57.50
N SER A 183 -8.05 -25.12 56.32
CA SER A 183 -8.11 -26.50 55.76
C SER A 183 -7.51 -26.52 54.35
N GLY A 184 -6.70 -27.53 54.04
CA GLY A 184 -6.00 -27.61 52.76
C GLY A 184 -6.70 -28.51 51.73
N VAL A 185 -6.49 -28.19 50.45
CA VAL A 185 -6.29 -29.19 49.39
C VAL A 185 -5.14 -28.70 48.52
N LEU A 186 -4.02 -29.42 48.54
CA LEU A 186 -2.96 -29.25 47.54
C LEU A 186 -3.42 -29.92 46.24
N LEU A 187 -4.13 -29.18 45.41
CA LEU A 187 -4.22 -29.51 43.98
C LEU A 187 -2.90 -29.09 43.34
N PRO A 188 -2.12 -30.00 42.74
CA PRO A 188 -1.08 -29.61 41.80
C PRO A 188 -1.80 -29.05 40.58
N GLY A 189 -2.06 -27.75 40.60
CA GLY A 189 -2.36 -26.98 39.41
C GLY A 189 -1.16 -27.12 38.51
N ALA A 190 -1.19 -28.10 37.61
CA ALA A 190 -0.26 -28.21 36.51
C ALA A 190 -0.40 -26.90 35.73
N ALA A 191 0.52 -25.97 35.99
CA ALA A 191 0.78 -24.88 35.08
C ALA A 191 1.13 -25.56 33.76
N ALA A 192 0.16 -25.59 32.85
CA ALA A 192 0.40 -26.00 31.49
C ALA A 192 1.36 -24.97 30.91
N THR A 193 2.66 -25.26 31.04
CA THR A 193 3.70 -24.71 30.20
C THR A 193 3.39 -25.17 28.80
N VAL A 194 2.48 -24.44 28.14
CA VAL A 194 2.44 -24.35 26.70
C VAL A 194 3.73 -23.66 26.27
N ASP A 195 4.82 -24.43 26.30
CA ASP A 195 6.03 -24.20 25.52
C ASP A 195 5.68 -24.43 24.05
N SER A 196 4.76 -23.61 23.56
CA SER A 196 4.47 -23.43 22.16
C SER A 196 5.55 -22.52 21.60
N SER A 197 6.77 -23.06 21.44
CA SER A 197 7.71 -22.51 20.47
C SER A 197 6.98 -22.48 19.13
N PRO A 198 6.72 -21.28 18.53
CA PRO A 198 5.79 -21.16 17.41
C PRO A 198 6.31 -21.74 16.09
N SER A 199 7.47 -22.41 16.12
CA SER A 199 8.17 -23.02 15.00
C SER A 199 7.56 -24.34 14.52
N ASP A 200 6.96 -25.14 15.41
CA ASP A 200 6.39 -26.46 15.08
C ASP A 200 5.08 -26.34 14.28
N GLY A 201 5.24 -26.12 12.98
CA GLY A 201 4.15 -25.94 12.02
C GLY A 201 4.39 -24.85 10.98
N CYS A 202 5.47 -24.07 11.09
CA CYS A 202 5.80 -23.06 10.10
C CYS A 202 6.38 -23.67 8.81
N PRO A 203 5.94 -23.24 7.62
CA PRO A 203 6.58 -23.63 6.36
C PRO A 203 8.04 -23.17 6.31
N LEU A 204 8.93 -24.02 5.78
CA LEU A 204 10.37 -23.75 5.66
C LEU A 204 10.72 -22.46 4.89
N ILE A 205 9.80 -21.98 4.05
CA ILE A 205 9.93 -20.73 3.30
C ILE A 205 8.60 -19.97 3.38
N LEU A 206 8.66 -18.73 3.89
CA LEU A 206 7.59 -17.75 3.84
C LEU A 206 7.73 -16.88 2.59
N ARG A 207 6.63 -16.59 1.89
CA ARG A 207 6.61 -15.80 0.65
C ARG A 207 5.32 -15.02 0.47
N GLN A 208 5.32 -14.04 -0.45
CA GLN A 208 4.15 -13.24 -0.78
C GLN A 208 2.90 -14.11 -1.05
N GLY A 209 1.76 -13.68 -0.51
CA GLY A 209 0.48 -14.38 -0.58
C GLY A 209 0.18 -15.27 0.63
N MET A 210 1.20 -15.66 1.40
CA MET A 210 1.02 -16.44 2.63
C MET A 210 0.40 -15.63 3.77
N TYR A 211 -0.12 -16.33 4.76
CA TYR A 211 -0.77 -15.75 5.93
C TYR A 211 -0.77 -16.70 7.13
N GLY A 212 -0.85 -16.15 8.33
CA GLY A 212 -0.90 -16.91 9.59
C GLY A 212 0.16 -16.47 10.62
N PRO A 213 0.30 -17.21 11.74
CA PRO A 213 1.17 -16.81 12.86
C PRO A 213 2.64 -16.68 12.48
N CYS A 214 3.18 -17.54 11.62
CA CYS A 214 4.56 -17.44 11.12
C CYS A 214 4.82 -16.14 10.35
N VAL A 215 3.79 -15.57 9.72
CA VAL A 215 3.90 -14.29 9.02
C VAL A 215 3.80 -13.11 10.00
N LEU A 216 3.04 -13.25 11.10
CA LEU A 216 3.05 -12.26 12.19
C LEU A 216 4.44 -12.18 12.81
N ASP A 217 5.03 -13.31 13.20
CA ASP A 217 6.40 -13.38 13.75
C ASP A 217 7.43 -12.76 12.80
N LEU A 218 7.37 -13.07 11.49
CA LEU A 218 8.21 -12.42 10.48
C LEU A 218 8.02 -10.89 10.44
N GLN A 219 6.78 -10.40 10.49
CA GLN A 219 6.47 -8.97 10.46
C GLN A 219 6.94 -8.26 11.74
N GLU A 220 6.74 -8.88 12.92
CA GLU A 220 7.22 -8.38 14.21
C GLU A 220 8.75 -8.28 14.25
N ARG A 221 9.47 -9.27 13.72
CA ARG A 221 10.93 -9.23 13.59
C ARG A 221 11.41 -8.15 12.61
N LEU A 222 10.72 -7.94 11.49
CA LEU A 222 11.05 -6.84 10.57
C LEU A 222 10.87 -5.47 11.25
N VAL A 223 9.80 -5.29 12.03
CA VAL A 223 9.58 -4.06 12.83
C VAL A 223 10.65 -3.89 13.92
N ALA A 224 11.02 -4.95 14.63
CA ALA A 224 12.13 -4.93 15.58
C ALA A 224 13.48 -4.59 14.91
N GLY A 225 13.67 -5.02 13.66
CA GLY A 225 14.80 -4.67 12.80
C GLY A 225 14.78 -3.24 12.23
N GLY A 226 13.80 -2.41 12.58
CA GLY A 226 13.71 -1.00 12.20
C GLY A 226 12.96 -0.70 10.90
N LEU A 227 12.22 -1.66 10.35
CA LEU A 227 11.43 -1.51 9.12
C LEU A 227 9.94 -1.27 9.42
N ASP A 228 9.32 -0.31 8.73
CA ASP A 228 7.86 -0.11 8.83
C ASP A 228 7.11 -1.18 8.04
N VAL A 229 6.44 -2.10 8.73
CA VAL A 229 5.64 -3.18 8.13
C VAL A 229 4.30 -3.29 8.86
N PRO A 230 3.17 -3.41 8.14
CA PRO A 230 1.92 -3.80 8.76
C PRO A 230 2.05 -5.18 9.42
N VAL A 231 1.85 -5.26 10.74
CA VAL A 231 1.79 -6.52 11.49
C VAL A 231 0.34 -7.04 11.45
N ASP A 232 -0.01 -7.64 10.32
CA ASP A 232 -1.37 -8.06 9.97
C ASP A 232 -1.50 -9.56 9.62
N GLY A 233 -0.41 -10.32 9.74
CA GLY A 233 -0.35 -11.74 9.43
C GLY A 233 -0.58 -12.07 7.96
N TRP A 234 -0.41 -11.11 7.05
CA TRP A 234 -0.47 -11.33 5.60
C TRP A 234 0.83 -10.86 4.93
N PHE A 235 1.49 -11.79 4.24
CA PHE A 235 2.71 -11.51 3.50
C PHE A 235 2.32 -10.80 2.20
N GLY A 236 2.13 -9.48 2.29
CA GLY A 236 1.75 -8.62 1.19
C GLY A 236 2.94 -8.02 0.43
N PRO A 237 2.67 -7.19 -0.60
CA PRO A 237 3.71 -6.46 -1.31
C PRO A 237 4.58 -5.60 -0.38
N GLU A 238 3.98 -4.98 0.65
CA GLU A 238 4.73 -4.16 1.62
C GLU A 238 5.73 -5.02 2.43
N THR A 239 5.26 -6.14 3.01
CA THR A 239 6.15 -7.11 3.69
C THR A 239 7.24 -7.63 2.75
N THR A 240 6.93 -7.82 1.46
CA THR A 240 7.90 -8.28 0.45
C THR A 240 8.95 -7.22 0.14
N SER A 241 8.54 -5.96 -0.09
CA SER A 241 9.43 -4.80 -0.26
C SER A 241 10.38 -4.67 0.92
N ARG A 242 9.85 -4.72 2.14
CA ARG A 242 10.61 -4.56 3.38
C ARG A 242 11.57 -5.72 3.64
N LEU A 243 11.15 -6.96 3.34
CA LEU A 243 12.04 -8.11 3.40
C LEU A 243 13.18 -8.02 2.37
N ILE A 244 12.90 -7.54 1.16
CA ILE A 244 13.90 -7.29 0.12
C ILE A 244 14.92 -6.24 0.59
N VAL A 245 14.49 -5.17 1.26
CA VAL A 245 15.36 -4.17 1.89
C VAL A 245 16.24 -4.81 2.96
N PHE A 246 15.66 -5.61 3.86
CA PHE A 246 16.43 -6.35 4.87
C PHE A 246 17.49 -7.27 4.23
N GLN A 247 17.12 -8.04 3.19
CA GLN A 247 18.03 -8.91 2.46
C GLN A 247 19.19 -8.13 1.82
N ALA A 248 18.91 -6.96 1.22
CA ALA A 248 19.93 -6.12 0.59
C ALA A 248 20.93 -5.55 1.62
N PHE A 249 20.46 -5.05 2.76
CA PHE A 249 21.34 -4.59 3.84
C PHE A 249 22.08 -5.74 4.53
N GLY A 250 21.45 -6.91 4.67
CA GLY A 250 22.03 -8.10 5.27
C GLY A 250 23.07 -8.83 4.42
N GLY A 251 23.23 -8.47 3.14
CA GLY A 251 24.10 -9.20 2.20
C GLY A 251 23.57 -10.59 1.84
N LEU A 252 22.25 -10.79 1.97
CA LEU A 252 21.57 -12.05 1.69
C LEU A 252 21.12 -12.13 0.22
N PRO A 253 20.82 -13.33 -0.31
CA PRO A 253 20.11 -13.46 -1.58
C PRO A 253 18.79 -12.68 -1.55
N VAL A 254 18.66 -11.72 -2.45
CA VAL A 254 17.47 -10.86 -2.53
C VAL A 254 16.35 -11.62 -3.29
N SER A 255 15.67 -12.51 -2.57
CA SER A 255 14.60 -13.37 -3.09
C SER A 255 13.19 -12.82 -2.87
N GLY A 256 12.99 -11.95 -1.87
CA GLY A 256 11.65 -11.61 -1.37
C GLY A 256 10.94 -12.76 -0.64
N THR A 257 11.66 -13.82 -0.28
CA THR A 257 11.16 -14.95 0.52
C THR A 257 12.01 -15.11 1.78
N ALA A 258 11.38 -15.37 2.93
CA ALA A 258 12.09 -15.66 4.18
C ALA A 258 12.24 -17.17 4.34
N ASP A 259 13.45 -17.67 4.15
CA ASP A 259 13.86 -19.02 4.56
C ASP A 259 14.44 -19.00 5.99
N GLY A 260 14.86 -20.16 6.50
CA GLY A 260 15.49 -20.27 7.82
C GLY A 260 16.67 -19.31 8.02
N ARG A 261 17.54 -19.15 7.02
CA ARG A 261 18.70 -18.24 7.11
C ARG A 261 18.28 -16.78 7.25
N VAL A 262 17.23 -16.37 6.55
CA VAL A 262 16.66 -15.02 6.67
C VAL A 262 16.04 -14.82 8.05
N LEU A 263 15.36 -15.84 8.61
CA LEU A 263 14.76 -15.79 9.95
C LEU A 263 15.80 -15.75 11.07
N ASP A 264 16.88 -16.52 10.95
CA ASP A 264 18.02 -16.50 11.87
C ASP A 264 18.70 -15.12 11.88
N GLU A 265 18.89 -14.53 10.71
CA GLU A 265 19.48 -13.19 10.56
C GLU A 265 18.57 -12.10 11.15
N LEU A 266 17.26 -12.25 11.03
CA LEU A 266 16.25 -11.35 11.63
C LEU A 266 16.21 -11.44 13.17
N SER A 267 16.69 -12.54 13.76
CA SER A 267 16.89 -12.66 15.22
C SER A 267 18.20 -12.04 15.70
N GLY A 268 19.08 -11.60 14.78
CA GLY A 268 20.34 -10.95 15.10
C GLY A 268 20.22 -9.45 15.43
N ALA A 269 21.36 -8.76 15.38
CA ALA A 269 21.40 -7.31 15.53
C ALA A 269 20.75 -6.60 14.32
N ALA A 270 20.08 -5.47 14.55
CA ALA A 270 19.46 -4.69 13.49
C ALA A 270 20.48 -4.25 12.43
N LYS A 271 20.27 -4.68 11.17
CA LYS A 271 21.16 -4.39 10.03
C LYS A 271 20.72 -3.22 9.15
N VAL A 272 19.45 -2.84 9.24
CA VAL A 272 18.90 -1.72 8.45
C VAL A 272 19.20 -0.42 9.19
N PRO A 273 19.89 0.56 8.57
CA PRO A 273 20.13 1.84 9.22
C PRO A 273 18.84 2.66 9.38
N PRO A 274 18.77 3.61 10.33
CA PRO A 274 17.65 4.54 10.39
C PRO A 274 17.65 5.46 9.16
N THR A 275 16.49 5.61 8.52
CA THR A 275 16.34 6.44 7.31
C THR A 275 15.88 7.86 7.61
N TRP A 276 15.77 8.70 6.56
CA TRP A 276 15.31 10.08 6.69
C TRP A 276 13.78 10.17 6.80
N THR A 277 13.27 11.18 7.51
CA THR A 277 11.82 11.45 7.55
C THR A 277 11.32 12.07 6.25
N GLU A 278 10.03 11.91 5.94
CA GLU A 278 9.38 12.55 4.78
C GLU A 278 9.67 14.06 4.70
N ASP A 279 9.64 14.77 5.83
CA ASP A 279 9.92 16.21 5.90
C ASP A 279 11.37 16.53 5.50
N ARG A 280 12.34 15.71 5.91
CA ARG A 280 13.75 15.89 5.54
C ARG A 280 13.95 15.60 4.05
N ILE A 281 13.37 14.52 3.56
CA ILE A 281 13.40 14.13 2.15
C ILE A 281 12.77 15.22 1.27
N GLY A 282 11.58 15.69 1.64
CA GLY A 282 10.89 16.77 0.95
C GLY A 282 11.64 18.10 0.99
N LYS A 283 12.41 18.41 2.05
CA LYS A 283 13.30 19.59 2.06
C LYS A 283 14.47 19.41 1.11
N GLU A 284 15.11 18.24 1.12
CA GLU A 284 16.28 17.97 0.28
C GLU A 284 15.92 17.91 -1.22
N VAL A 285 14.82 17.26 -1.58
CA VAL A 285 14.33 17.23 -2.97
C VAL A 285 14.10 18.65 -3.50
N ARG A 286 13.45 19.54 -2.73
CA ARG A 286 13.27 20.95 -3.14
C ARG A 286 14.59 21.72 -3.27
N ARG A 287 15.61 21.38 -2.47
CA ARG A 287 16.95 21.98 -2.52
C ARG A 287 17.72 21.54 -3.76
N VAL A 288 17.55 20.29 -4.19
CA VAL A 288 18.28 19.68 -5.32
C VAL A 288 17.59 19.95 -6.67
N PHE A 289 16.28 20.21 -6.67
CA PHE A 289 15.49 20.57 -7.86
C PHE A 289 14.87 21.97 -7.69
N PRO A 290 15.67 23.05 -7.71
CA PRO A 290 15.17 24.42 -7.57
C PRO A 290 14.31 24.90 -8.75
N GLU A 291 14.39 24.25 -9.91
CA GLU A 291 13.67 24.63 -11.13
C GLU A 291 12.19 24.21 -11.08
N ASP A 292 11.89 23.04 -10.50
CA ASP A 292 10.52 22.62 -10.15
C ASP A 292 10.51 21.85 -8.80
N PRO A 293 10.58 22.58 -7.67
CA PRO A 293 10.59 21.96 -6.35
C PRO A 293 9.23 21.34 -5.98
N GLY A 294 8.15 21.76 -6.64
CA GLY A 294 6.80 21.26 -6.40
C GLY A 294 6.54 19.92 -7.09
N GLY A 295 6.88 19.82 -8.38
CA GLY A 295 6.80 18.61 -9.17
C GLY A 295 7.79 17.54 -8.71
N ALA A 296 9.03 17.91 -8.37
CA ALA A 296 10.02 16.95 -7.86
C ALA A 296 9.55 16.20 -6.59
N VAL A 297 8.92 16.91 -5.64
CA VAL A 297 8.36 16.29 -4.42
C VAL A 297 7.11 15.46 -4.73
N GLN A 298 6.24 15.93 -5.63
CA GLN A 298 5.06 15.16 -6.05
C GLN A 298 5.45 13.87 -6.77
N LEU A 299 6.47 13.92 -7.62
CA LEU A 299 7.03 12.76 -8.32
C LEU A 299 7.60 11.76 -7.32
N ALA A 300 8.50 12.18 -6.44
CA ALA A 300 9.07 11.30 -5.41
C ALA A 300 7.98 10.69 -4.51
N ARG A 301 6.94 11.47 -4.16
CA ARG A 301 5.78 10.96 -3.41
C ARG A 301 4.95 9.95 -4.20
N CYS A 302 4.78 10.12 -5.52
CA CYS A 302 4.11 9.12 -6.35
C CYS A 302 4.93 7.83 -6.49
N LEU A 303 6.23 7.97 -6.78
CA LEU A 303 7.13 6.84 -7.04
C LEU A 303 7.38 5.97 -5.80
N SER A 304 7.43 6.59 -4.62
CA SER A 304 7.84 5.90 -3.39
C SER A 304 7.03 6.21 -2.14
N GLY A 305 6.11 7.17 -2.17
CA GLY A 305 5.50 7.70 -0.95
C GLY A 305 6.41 8.67 -0.17
N LEU A 306 7.59 9.03 -0.70
CA LEU A 306 8.74 9.63 0.03
C LEU A 306 9.41 8.65 1.00
N ASP A 307 9.33 7.35 0.75
CA ASP A 307 10.00 6.31 1.52
C ASP A 307 11.27 5.82 0.79
N PRO A 308 12.49 6.02 1.34
CA PRO A 308 13.73 5.54 0.72
C PRO A 308 13.86 4.02 0.67
N TYR A 309 13.06 3.30 1.45
CA TYR A 309 13.01 1.84 1.52
C TYR A 309 11.86 1.24 0.70
N ARG A 310 11.30 2.01 -0.24
CA ARG A 310 10.39 1.49 -1.26
C ARG A 310 11.14 0.63 -2.28
N VAL A 311 10.69 -0.61 -2.46
CA VAL A 311 11.10 -1.46 -3.57
C VAL A 311 9.86 -1.97 -4.31
N GLU A 312 9.66 -1.50 -5.53
CA GLU A 312 8.59 -2.00 -6.40
C GLU A 312 9.08 -3.23 -7.18
N ILE A 313 8.18 -4.19 -7.36
CA ILE A 313 8.42 -5.40 -8.15
C ILE A 313 7.40 -5.40 -9.29
N ALA A 314 7.87 -5.29 -10.53
CA ALA A 314 7.03 -5.35 -11.71
C ALA A 314 6.59 -6.80 -12.01
N GLY A 315 5.58 -6.95 -12.87
CA GLY A 315 5.02 -8.27 -13.22
C GLY A 315 5.98 -9.22 -13.94
N ASP A 316 7.06 -8.69 -14.51
CA ASP A 316 8.18 -9.45 -15.11
C ASP A 316 9.26 -9.85 -14.08
N GLY A 317 9.07 -9.50 -12.80
CA GLY A 317 10.04 -9.72 -11.72
C GLY A 317 11.17 -8.69 -11.66
N SER A 318 11.20 -7.70 -12.56
CA SER A 318 12.16 -6.59 -12.47
C SER A 318 11.86 -5.73 -11.25
N ARG A 319 12.93 -5.23 -10.59
CA ARG A 319 12.83 -4.44 -9.36
C ARG A 319 13.27 -3.01 -9.58
N ARG A 320 12.61 -2.10 -8.89
CA ARG A 320 12.92 -0.67 -8.83
C ARG A 320 13.10 -0.21 -7.39
N TRP A 321 14.12 0.60 -7.15
CA TRP A 321 14.68 0.83 -5.82
C TRP A 321 14.67 2.31 -5.42
N GLY A 322 14.27 2.58 -4.17
CA GLY A 322 14.43 3.88 -3.51
C GLY A 322 13.47 4.97 -3.98
N LEU A 323 13.75 6.21 -3.57
CA LEU A 323 12.87 7.37 -3.77
C LEU A 323 12.49 7.61 -5.23
N PHE A 324 13.44 7.41 -6.14
CA PHE A 324 13.29 7.62 -7.58
C PHE A 324 13.27 6.32 -8.41
N GLN A 325 13.04 5.17 -7.76
CA GLN A 325 12.66 3.92 -8.41
C GLN A 325 13.62 3.46 -9.53
N PHE A 326 14.92 3.49 -9.27
CA PHE A 326 15.96 3.02 -10.20
C PHE A 326 15.89 1.50 -10.37
N SER A 327 15.91 1.02 -11.62
CA SER A 327 15.84 -0.41 -11.92
C SER A 327 17.15 -1.15 -11.63
N ASP A 328 17.07 -2.47 -11.35
CA ASP A 328 18.25 -3.36 -11.25
C ASP A 328 19.23 -3.19 -12.44
N MET A 329 18.71 -2.90 -13.64
CA MET A 329 19.49 -2.67 -14.86
C MET A 329 20.21 -1.31 -14.88
N GLU A 330 19.59 -0.24 -14.38
CA GLU A 330 20.24 1.07 -14.25
C GLU A 330 21.34 1.04 -13.19
N LEU A 331 21.09 0.41 -12.04
CA LEU A 331 22.08 0.26 -10.97
C LEU A 331 23.31 -0.54 -11.46
N SER A 332 23.09 -1.61 -12.21
CA SER A 332 24.15 -2.39 -12.86
C SER A 332 24.99 -1.56 -13.84
N ARG A 333 24.36 -0.71 -14.68
CA ARG A 333 25.07 0.20 -15.59
C ARG A 333 25.87 1.28 -14.87
N LEU A 334 25.41 1.72 -13.70
CA LEU A 334 26.09 2.68 -12.85
C LEU A 334 27.19 2.04 -11.97
N GLY A 335 27.30 0.70 -11.96
CA GLY A 335 28.27 -0.02 -11.13
C GLY A 335 28.00 0.08 -9.63
N VAL A 336 26.76 0.37 -9.22
CA VAL A 336 26.36 0.55 -7.82
C VAL A 336 25.57 -0.65 -7.29
N ASP A 337 25.70 -0.92 -6.00
CA ASP A 337 24.91 -1.96 -5.34
C ASP A 337 23.48 -1.51 -5.01
N ARG A 338 22.56 -2.47 -4.90
CA ARG A 338 21.13 -2.23 -4.61
C ARG A 338 20.91 -1.44 -3.34
N ARG A 339 21.70 -1.69 -2.28
CA ARG A 339 21.57 -0.96 -1.00
C ARG A 339 21.97 0.51 -1.12
N THR A 340 22.80 0.87 -2.11
CA THR A 340 23.16 2.27 -2.40
C THR A 340 21.97 3.05 -2.95
N ALA A 341 21.08 2.41 -3.72
CA ALA A 341 19.84 3.03 -4.20
C ALA A 341 18.82 3.32 -3.08
N LEU A 342 18.97 2.68 -1.92
CA LEU A 342 18.17 2.88 -0.71
C LEU A 342 18.69 4.03 0.17
N ASP A 343 19.89 4.57 -0.11
CA ASP A 343 20.33 5.81 0.53
C ASP A 343 19.56 7.01 -0.08
N PRO A 344 18.85 7.81 0.73
CA PRO A 344 18.06 8.92 0.21
C PRO A 344 18.91 10.01 -0.45
N GLY A 345 20.12 10.29 0.05
CA GLY A 345 21.01 11.29 -0.52
C GLY A 345 21.51 10.90 -1.91
N TRP A 346 21.96 9.64 -2.05
CA TRP A 346 22.34 9.07 -3.33
C TRP A 346 21.16 9.00 -4.30
N SER A 347 19.98 8.54 -3.86
CA SER A 347 18.79 8.42 -4.71
C SER A 347 18.35 9.78 -5.28
N ILE A 348 18.35 10.84 -4.45
CA ILE A 348 18.05 12.22 -4.88
C ILE A 348 19.15 12.75 -5.83
N GLY A 349 20.42 12.51 -5.52
CA GLY A 349 21.55 12.95 -6.37
C GLY A 349 21.59 12.26 -7.74
N ALA A 350 21.35 10.96 -7.78
CA ALA A 350 21.23 10.18 -9.02
C ALA A 350 20.05 10.67 -9.87
N ALA A 351 18.92 11.00 -9.26
CA ALA A 351 17.78 11.60 -9.96
C ALA A 351 18.14 12.97 -10.55
N ARG A 352 18.91 13.79 -9.83
CA ARG A 352 19.42 15.06 -10.37
C ARG A 352 20.31 14.86 -11.60
N HIS A 353 21.16 13.83 -11.61
CA HIS A 353 22.00 13.49 -12.78
C HIS A 353 21.21 12.96 -13.98
N VAL A 354 20.03 12.37 -13.78
CA VAL A 354 19.10 12.04 -14.87
C VAL A 354 18.46 13.32 -15.39
N TRP A 355 17.84 14.10 -14.51
CA TRP A 355 17.15 15.34 -14.85
C TRP A 355 18.07 16.36 -15.55
N SER A 356 19.34 16.49 -15.12
CA SER A 356 20.30 17.42 -15.75
C SER A 356 20.66 17.07 -17.19
N ARG A 357 20.28 15.89 -17.69
CA ARG A 357 20.48 15.46 -19.08
C ARG A 357 19.20 15.51 -19.92
N THR A 358 18.03 15.43 -19.30
CA THR A 358 16.72 15.48 -19.98
C THR A 358 16.09 16.87 -19.94
N GLY A 359 16.34 17.64 -18.88
CA GLY A 359 15.66 18.91 -18.59
C GLY A 359 14.25 18.72 -17.99
N ASP A 360 13.80 17.48 -17.81
CA ASP A 360 12.45 17.14 -17.38
C ASP A 360 12.39 15.86 -16.52
N PHE A 361 11.18 15.52 -16.08
CA PHE A 361 10.87 14.30 -15.32
C PHE A 361 10.38 13.13 -16.19
N GLY A 362 10.46 13.20 -17.52
CA GLY A 362 9.89 12.22 -18.45
C GLY A 362 10.48 10.81 -18.35
N HIS A 363 11.65 10.65 -17.71
CA HIS A 363 12.24 9.35 -17.36
C HIS A 363 11.33 8.53 -16.41
N TRP A 364 10.56 9.20 -15.55
CA TRP A 364 9.80 8.54 -14.49
C TRP A 364 8.30 8.48 -14.79
N HIS A 365 7.78 7.26 -14.82
CA HIS A 365 6.37 7.00 -15.09
C HIS A 365 5.61 6.79 -13.78
N CYS A 366 4.91 7.85 -13.35
CA CYS A 366 3.94 7.82 -12.25
C CYS A 366 2.59 7.29 -12.76
N THR A 367 2.42 5.97 -12.82
CA THR A 367 1.08 5.36 -12.92
C THR A 367 0.55 5.15 -11.51
N ALA A 368 -0.52 5.87 -11.16
CA ALA A 368 -1.15 5.74 -9.85
C ALA A 368 -1.75 4.33 -9.65
N SER A 369 -1.07 3.50 -8.87
CA SER A 369 -1.54 2.18 -8.42
C SER A 369 -2.86 2.33 -7.65
N ARG A 370 -3.94 1.72 -8.17
CA ARG A 370 -5.31 1.84 -7.63
C ARG A 370 -5.59 0.94 -6.42
#